data_AF-A0A7J7M2G6-F1
#
_entry.id   AF-A0A7J7M2G6-F1
#
_cell.length_a   1.000
_cell.length_b   1.000
_cell.length_c   1.000
_cell.angle_alpha   90.00
_cell.angle_beta   90.00
_cell.angle_gamma   90.00
#
_symmetry.space_group_name_H-M   'P 1'
#
loop_
_entity.id
_entity.type
_entity.pdbx_description
1 polymer ?
#
loop_
_entity_poly.entity_id
_entity_poly.type
_entity_poly.pdbx_seq_one_letter_code
_entity_poly.pdbx_strand_id
1 'polypeptide(L)'
;MASQSSIVYLLLFSLMVAYNVGGIVIYWGQNGIEGTLAEACATGNYAFIGDALKTSFFDYVWVQFYNNPLYQYTQGALSNLEDAWKQWTSSIPVIKIFLGLPPQAAVSGFIPASDLSSSVLPGIEGSSKYGGVMLWSKYYDDLDGYSFAIKSHIRNSIRSPTYML
;
A
#
# COMPACT_ATOMS: atom_id res chain seq x y z
N MET A 1 16.60 -47.37 24.19
CA MET A 1 16.98 -47.09 22.78
C MET A 1 15.77 -46.43 22.13
N ALA A 2 15.78 -45.11 21.97
CA ALA A 2 14.72 -44.44 21.20
C ALA A 2 14.84 -44.90 19.74
N SER A 3 13.76 -45.44 19.16
CA SER A 3 13.78 -45.89 17.77
C SER A 3 14.10 -44.69 16.88
N GLN A 4 14.96 -44.88 15.88
CA GLN A 4 15.37 -43.80 14.97
C GLN A 4 14.16 -43.13 14.29
N SER A 5 13.05 -43.85 14.15
CA SER A 5 11.76 -43.35 13.68
C SER A 5 11.18 -42.23 14.55
N SER A 6 11.35 -42.28 15.88
CA SER A 6 10.76 -41.29 16.80
C SER A 6 11.48 -39.94 16.77
N ILE A 7 12.80 -39.95 16.54
CA ILE A 7 13.62 -38.73 16.46
C ILE A 7 13.34 -37.98 15.14
N VAL A 8 13.09 -38.70 14.05
CA VAL A 8 12.73 -38.12 12.75
C VAL A 8 11.39 -37.40 12.81
N TYR A 9 10.39 -37.93 13.54
CA TYR A 9 9.12 -37.24 13.75
C TYR A 9 9.27 -35.97 14.60
N LEU A 10 10.11 -35.98 15.63
CA LEU A 10 10.36 -34.80 16.48
C LEU A 10 11.11 -33.69 15.72
N LEU A 11 12.04 -34.04 14.84
CA LEU A 11 12.76 -33.07 13.98
C LEU A 11 11.88 -32.55 12.83
N LEU A 12 11.00 -33.38 12.26
CA LEU A 12 10.03 -32.94 11.24
C LEU A 12 8.93 -32.03 11.82
N PHE A 13 8.54 -32.22 13.08
CA PHE A 13 7.59 -31.33 13.75
C PHE A 13 8.17 -29.92 14.00
N SER A 14 9.49 -29.80 14.16
CA SER A 14 10.15 -28.49 14.30
C SER A 14 10.26 -27.67 13.00
N LEU A 15 10.02 -28.27 11.82
CA LEU A 15 10.23 -27.61 10.53
C LEU A 15 8.95 -27.18 9.80
N MET A 16 7.76 -27.43 10.36
CA MET A 16 6.47 -27.11 9.69
C MET A 16 5.63 -26.01 10.34
N VAL A 17 6.17 -25.26 11.31
CA VAL A 17 5.58 -23.96 11.65
C VAL A 17 6.45 -22.86 11.08
N ALA A 18 6.53 -22.79 9.76
CA ALA A 18 6.55 -21.49 9.11
C ALA A 18 5.17 -20.88 9.38
N TYR A 19 5.02 -20.30 10.56
CA TYR A 19 3.92 -19.42 10.84
C TYR A 19 4.03 -18.29 9.80
N ASN A 20 3.13 -18.26 8.82
CA ASN A 20 2.77 -16.97 8.28
C ASN A 20 2.03 -16.28 9.44
N VAL A 21 2.79 -15.65 10.35
CA VAL A 21 2.23 -14.58 11.15
C VAL A 21 1.94 -13.54 10.10
N GLY A 22 0.72 -13.57 9.54
CA GLY A 22 0.26 -12.54 8.63
C GLY A 22 0.60 -11.22 9.31
N GLY A 23 1.50 -10.47 8.65
CA GLY A 23 2.02 -9.25 9.19
C GLY A 23 0.88 -8.33 9.58
N ILE A 24 1.13 -7.48 10.57
CA ILE A 24 0.13 -6.49 10.99
C ILE A 24 -0.19 -5.65 9.75
N VAL A 25 -1.45 -5.65 9.34
CA VAL A 25 -1.93 -4.79 8.26
C VAL A 25 -2.25 -3.45 8.90
N ILE A 26 -1.33 -2.47 8.85
CA ILE A 26 -1.67 -1.10 9.27
C ILE A 26 -2.54 -0.49 8.18
N TYR A 27 -3.81 -0.29 8.52
CA TYR A 27 -4.68 0.63 7.83
C TYR A 27 -4.27 2.05 8.22
N TRP A 28 -4.14 2.93 7.23
CA TRP A 28 -4.29 4.35 7.52
C TRP A 28 -5.27 4.92 6.50
N GLY A 29 -6.44 5.27 7.01
CA GLY A 29 -7.44 6.06 6.33
C GLY A 29 -7.88 7.10 7.35
N GLN A 30 -7.45 8.35 7.14
CA GLN A 30 -7.88 9.46 7.99
C GLN A 30 -9.39 9.63 7.87
N ASN A 31 -10.09 9.52 9.01
CA ASN A 31 -11.28 10.33 9.19
C ASN A 31 -10.83 11.79 9.37
N GLY A 32 -11.61 12.74 8.86
CA GLY A 32 -11.26 14.17 8.73
C GLY A 32 -10.96 14.94 10.03
N ILE A 33 -10.75 14.25 11.14
CA ILE A 33 -10.42 14.80 12.47
C ILE A 33 -8.93 14.56 12.82
N GLU A 34 -8.21 13.68 12.12
CA GLU A 34 -6.91 13.16 12.58
C GLU A 34 -5.66 13.85 11.99
N GLY A 35 -5.80 14.82 11.08
CA GLY A 35 -4.66 15.51 10.43
C GLY A 35 -3.84 14.58 9.52
N THR A 36 -2.97 15.14 8.68
CA THR A 36 -2.13 14.46 7.65
C THR A 36 -1.03 13.55 8.23
N LEU A 37 -0.47 12.62 7.42
CA LEU A 37 0.70 11.81 7.82
C LEU A 37 1.92 12.69 8.15
N ALA A 38 2.06 13.83 7.46
CA ALA A 38 3.12 14.79 7.74
C ALA A 38 2.93 15.45 9.13
N GLU A 39 1.69 15.81 9.49
CA GLU A 39 1.35 16.33 10.81
C GLU A 39 1.53 15.27 11.90
N ALA A 40 1.13 14.02 11.63
CA ALA A 40 1.40 12.87 12.50
C ALA A 40 2.91 12.69 12.75
N CYS A 41 3.74 12.64 11.71
CA CYS A 41 5.20 12.58 11.85
C CYS A 41 5.78 13.77 12.62
N ALA A 42 5.21 14.97 12.45
CA ALA A 42 5.64 16.18 13.17
C ALA A 42 5.32 16.15 14.67
N THR A 43 4.35 15.34 15.12
CA THR A 43 4.06 15.18 16.56
C THR A 43 5.14 14.38 17.31
N GLY A 44 6.07 13.72 16.62
CA GLY A 44 7.05 12.82 17.22
C GLY A 44 6.46 11.51 17.77
N ASN A 45 5.14 11.44 17.92
CA ASN A 45 4.44 10.26 18.40
C ASN A 45 4.52 9.12 17.40
N TYR A 46 4.63 9.37 16.10
CA TYR A 46 4.60 8.34 15.06
C TYR A 46 5.99 7.90 14.56
N ALA A 47 7.08 8.30 15.23
CA ALA A 47 8.42 7.81 14.94
C ALA A 47 8.48 6.26 14.99
N PHE A 48 7.68 5.66 15.87
CA PHE A 48 7.52 4.20 15.93
C PHE A 48 6.96 3.59 14.65
N ILE A 49 6.12 4.29 13.87
CA ILE A 49 5.58 3.76 12.61
C ILE A 49 6.69 3.71 11.57
N GLY A 50 7.50 4.78 11.47
CA GLY A 50 8.65 4.80 10.56
C GLY A 50 9.64 3.68 10.86
N ASP A 51 9.89 3.39 12.12
CA ASP A 51 10.78 2.29 12.53
C ASP A 51 10.11 0.93 12.40
N ALA A 52 8.81 0.81 12.70
CA ALA A 52 8.05 -0.41 12.47
C ALA A 52 8.03 -0.78 10.97
N LEU A 53 7.87 0.19 10.06
CA LEU A 53 7.91 -0.03 8.62
C LEU A 53 9.26 -0.53 8.11
N LYS A 54 10.35 -0.26 8.83
CA LYS A 54 11.69 -0.82 8.53
C LYS A 54 11.86 -2.25 9.03
N THR A 55 10.96 -2.74 9.88
CA THR A 55 10.93 -4.14 10.28
C THR A 55 10.22 -4.99 9.22
N SER A 56 10.43 -6.31 9.28
CA SER A 56 9.74 -7.28 8.40
C SER A 56 8.35 -7.68 8.91
N PHE A 57 7.68 -6.84 9.70
CA PHE A 57 6.34 -7.13 10.25
C PHE A 57 5.18 -6.77 9.32
N PHE A 58 5.43 -6.08 8.21
CA PHE A 58 4.41 -5.65 7.26
C PHE A 58 4.52 -6.42 5.94
N ASP A 59 3.49 -7.18 5.60
CA ASP A 59 3.43 -7.82 4.27
C ASP A 59 3.03 -6.81 3.19
N TYR A 60 2.05 -5.96 3.52
CA TYR A 60 1.42 -5.05 2.60
C TYR A 60 1.29 -3.66 3.20
N VAL A 61 1.51 -2.64 2.38
CA VAL A 61 1.28 -1.24 2.75
C VAL A 61 0.53 -0.51 1.65
N TRP A 62 -0.41 0.33 2.05
CA TRP A 62 -1.11 1.24 1.16
C TRP A 62 -0.64 2.65 1.47
N VAL A 63 0.06 3.27 0.54
CA VAL A 63 0.63 4.60 0.75
C VAL A 63 -0.31 5.61 0.10
N GLN A 64 -0.74 6.63 0.83
CA GLN A 64 -1.53 7.73 0.27
C GLN A 64 -0.65 8.64 -0.58
N PHE A 65 -1.00 8.78 -1.85
CA PHE A 65 -0.33 9.68 -2.80
C PHE A 65 -1.21 10.89 -3.16
N TYR A 66 -1.94 11.41 -2.17
CA TYR A 66 -2.86 12.54 -2.31
C TYR A 66 -2.88 13.40 -1.05
N ASN A 67 -3.42 14.62 -1.13
CA ASN A 67 -3.38 15.63 -0.06
C ASN A 67 -1.95 15.99 0.44
N ASN A 68 -0.93 15.76 -0.38
CA ASN A 68 0.46 16.11 -0.07
C ASN A 68 1.25 16.48 -1.35
N PRO A 69 1.43 17.77 -1.66
CA PRO A 69 2.12 18.25 -2.87
C PRO A 69 3.55 17.72 -3.08
N LEU A 70 4.22 17.30 -2.00
CA LEU A 70 5.61 16.81 -2.08
C LEU A 70 5.71 15.41 -2.68
N TYR A 71 4.64 14.60 -2.59
CA TYR A 71 4.68 13.19 -2.98
C TYR A 71 3.51 12.78 -3.88
N GLN A 72 2.53 13.65 -4.13
CA GLN A 72 1.38 13.34 -4.96
C GLN A 72 1.62 13.57 -6.45
N TYR A 73 0.70 13.06 -7.26
CA TYR A 73 0.58 13.47 -8.66
C TYR A 73 0.12 14.92 -8.77
N THR A 74 0.75 15.67 -9.65
CA THR A 74 0.27 17.00 -10.07
C THR A 74 -0.05 16.91 -11.56
N GLN A 75 -1.09 17.60 -12.00
CA GLN A 75 -1.58 17.48 -13.37
C GLN A 75 -0.45 17.67 -14.40
N GLY A 76 -0.20 16.63 -15.20
CA GLY A 76 0.87 16.58 -16.20
C GLY A 76 2.30 16.34 -15.65
N ALA A 77 2.47 16.11 -14.35
CA ALA A 77 3.77 15.97 -13.70
C ALA A 77 3.83 14.76 -12.76
N LEU A 78 4.64 13.77 -13.17
CA LEU A 78 4.82 12.49 -12.46
C LEU A 78 5.97 12.51 -11.43
N SER A 79 6.94 13.42 -11.55
CA SER A 79 8.23 13.35 -10.85
C SER A 79 8.11 13.16 -9.34
N ASN A 80 7.28 13.96 -8.66
CA ASN A 80 7.13 13.90 -7.21
C ASN A 80 6.59 12.53 -6.73
N LEU A 81 5.60 12.00 -7.45
CA LEU A 81 5.02 10.69 -7.15
C LEU A 81 6.03 9.58 -7.43
N GLU A 82 6.73 9.64 -8.56
CA GLU A 82 7.71 8.63 -8.95
C GLU A 82 8.91 8.59 -8.00
N ASP A 83 9.42 9.74 -7.59
CA ASP A 83 10.52 9.85 -6.63
C ASP A 83 10.11 9.30 -5.25
N ALA A 84 8.91 9.66 -4.79
CA ALA A 84 8.34 9.08 -3.57
C ALA A 84 8.15 7.57 -3.70
N TRP A 85 7.67 7.08 -4.84
CA TRP A 85 7.50 5.64 -5.10
C TRP A 85 8.85 4.89 -5.06
N LYS A 86 9.89 5.44 -5.66
CA LYS A 86 11.27 4.91 -5.60
C LYS A 86 11.78 4.86 -4.17
N GLN A 87 11.51 5.90 -3.37
CA GLN A 87 11.88 5.92 -1.96
C GLN A 87 11.18 4.82 -1.17
N TRP A 88 9.86 4.70 -1.30
CA TRP A 88 9.08 3.66 -0.61
C TRP A 88 9.51 2.25 -1.04
N THR A 89 9.69 1.99 -2.33
CA THR A 89 10.06 0.66 -2.82
C THR A 89 11.49 0.26 -2.43
N SER A 90 12.40 1.21 -2.21
CA SER A 90 13.78 0.93 -1.77
C SER A 90 13.95 0.84 -0.25
N SER A 91 13.11 1.52 0.54
CA SER A 91 13.40 1.77 1.97
C SER A 91 12.76 0.79 2.95
N ILE A 92 11.75 0.02 2.54
CA ILE A 92 10.98 -0.85 3.46
C ILE A 92 10.95 -2.32 3.01
N PRO A 93 11.16 -3.31 3.92
CA PRO A 93 11.19 -4.73 3.59
C PRO A 93 9.80 -5.36 3.56
N VAL A 94 8.90 -4.84 2.72
CA VAL A 94 7.52 -5.35 2.54
C VAL A 94 7.36 -6.15 1.25
N ILE A 95 6.34 -7.00 1.19
CA ILE A 95 6.05 -7.82 0.00
C ILE A 95 5.45 -6.95 -1.10
N LYS A 96 4.39 -6.18 -0.80
CA LYS A 96 3.77 -5.26 -1.76
C LYS A 96 3.42 -3.89 -1.19
N ILE A 97 3.51 -2.90 -2.06
CA ILE A 97 3.13 -1.51 -1.86
C ILE A 97 2.01 -1.21 -2.85
N PHE A 98 0.94 -0.62 -2.35
CA PHE A 98 -0.21 -0.20 -3.14
C PHE A 98 -0.25 1.32 -3.24
N LEU A 99 -0.55 1.80 -4.44
CA LEU A 99 -0.77 3.22 -4.74
C LEU A 99 -2.14 3.64 -4.20
N GLY A 100 -2.19 4.40 -3.12
CA GLY A 100 -3.42 4.94 -2.54
C GLY A 100 -3.85 6.23 -3.23
N LEU A 101 -5.04 6.23 -3.82
CA LEU A 101 -5.60 7.35 -4.60
C LEU A 101 -6.97 7.77 -4.08
N PRO A 102 -7.37 9.04 -4.28
CA PRO A 102 -8.74 9.47 -4.09
C PRO A 102 -9.54 9.17 -5.37
N PRO A 103 -10.79 8.71 -5.28
CA PRO A 103 -11.65 8.51 -6.44
C PRO A 103 -12.29 9.80 -6.95
N GLN A 104 -12.19 10.91 -6.19
CA GLN A 104 -12.85 12.18 -6.49
C GLN A 104 -11.91 13.20 -7.12
N ALA A 105 -12.35 13.82 -8.20
CA ALA A 105 -11.61 14.89 -8.89
C ALA A 105 -11.36 16.14 -8.04
N ALA A 106 -12.19 16.39 -7.03
CA ALA A 106 -12.05 17.54 -6.13
C ALA A 106 -10.93 17.38 -5.08
N VAL A 107 -10.37 16.18 -4.93
CA VAL A 107 -9.32 15.91 -3.94
C VAL A 107 -7.94 16.18 -4.54
N SER A 108 -7.11 16.92 -3.81
CA SER A 108 -5.74 17.21 -4.21
C SER A 108 -4.95 15.91 -4.41
N GLY A 109 -4.30 15.74 -5.56
CA GLY A 109 -3.61 14.50 -5.91
C GLY A 109 -4.49 13.48 -6.64
N PHE A 110 -5.72 13.83 -7.02
CA PHE A 110 -6.51 13.03 -7.96
C PHE A 110 -5.77 12.85 -9.28
N ILE A 111 -5.89 11.64 -9.84
CA ILE A 111 -5.26 11.26 -11.10
C ILE A 111 -6.37 10.87 -12.07
N PRO A 112 -6.56 11.55 -13.21
CA PRO A 112 -7.50 11.09 -14.22
C PRO A 112 -7.15 9.66 -14.68
N ALA A 113 -8.16 8.84 -15.03
CA ALA A 113 -7.92 7.45 -15.45
C ALA A 113 -6.98 7.36 -16.67
N SER A 114 -7.09 8.33 -17.60
CA SER A 114 -6.17 8.49 -18.73
C SER A 114 -4.73 8.66 -18.26
N ASP A 115 -4.49 9.50 -17.28
CA ASP A 115 -3.15 9.87 -16.81
C ASP A 115 -2.56 8.76 -15.94
N LEU A 116 -3.41 8.09 -15.17
CA LEU A 116 -3.05 6.88 -14.44
C LEU A 116 -2.49 5.83 -15.42
N SER A 117 -3.24 5.54 -16.49
CA SER A 117 -2.87 4.52 -17.46
C SER A 117 -1.67 4.88 -18.33
N SER A 118 -1.57 6.14 -18.78
CA SER A 118 -0.59 6.58 -19.77
C SER A 118 0.72 7.08 -19.16
N SER A 119 0.70 7.58 -17.92
CA SER A 119 1.85 8.22 -17.29
C SER A 119 2.27 7.51 -16.01
N VAL A 120 1.34 7.33 -15.07
CA VAL A 120 1.67 6.87 -13.72
C VAL A 120 2.04 5.38 -13.68
N LEU A 121 1.17 4.51 -14.19
CA LEU A 121 1.41 3.06 -14.17
C LEU A 121 2.72 2.67 -14.87
N PRO A 122 3.05 3.19 -16.07
CA PRO A 122 4.35 2.93 -16.70
C PRO A 122 5.57 3.28 -15.82
N GLY A 123 5.46 4.31 -14.96
CA GLY A 123 6.53 4.74 -14.07
C GLY A 123 6.69 3.87 -12.81
N ILE A 124 5.64 3.17 -12.37
CA ILE A 124 5.64 2.49 -11.06
C ILE A 124 5.50 0.96 -11.13
N GLU A 125 4.83 0.42 -12.16
CA GLU A 125 4.51 -1.02 -12.28
C GLU A 125 5.75 -1.90 -12.47
N GLY A 126 6.87 -1.32 -12.91
CA GLY A 126 8.14 -2.04 -13.07
C GLY A 126 8.76 -2.52 -11.76
N SER A 127 8.32 -1.97 -10.61
CA SER A 127 8.78 -2.42 -9.30
C SER A 127 8.19 -3.79 -8.95
N SER A 128 9.02 -4.73 -8.51
CA SER A 128 8.55 -6.02 -7.98
C SER A 128 7.65 -5.88 -6.75
N LYS A 129 7.72 -4.73 -6.06
CA LYS A 129 6.87 -4.40 -4.91
C LYS A 129 5.53 -3.77 -5.32
N TYR A 130 5.26 -3.47 -6.59
CA TYR A 130 3.94 -2.98 -6.99
C TYR A 130 2.84 -4.02 -6.71
N GLY A 131 1.87 -3.64 -5.89
CA GLY A 131 0.74 -4.46 -5.44
C GLY A 131 -0.59 -4.14 -6.13
N GLY A 132 -0.74 -2.93 -6.67
CA GLY A 132 -1.98 -2.44 -7.25
C GLY A 132 -2.34 -1.04 -6.74
N VAL A 133 -3.62 -0.69 -6.88
CA VAL A 133 -4.19 0.58 -6.43
C VAL A 133 -5.16 0.35 -5.28
N MET A 134 -5.18 1.25 -4.31
CA MET A 134 -6.22 1.34 -3.28
C MET A 134 -6.93 2.67 -3.41
N LEU A 135 -8.26 2.64 -3.25
CA LEU A 135 -9.10 3.82 -3.34
C LEU A 135 -9.64 4.17 -1.96
N TRP A 136 -9.39 5.41 -1.54
CA TRP A 136 -10.04 5.96 -0.36
C TRP A 136 -11.08 7.00 -0.80
N SER A 137 -12.38 6.73 -0.68
CA SER A 137 -13.02 5.58 -0.02
C SER A 137 -14.07 4.95 -0.91
N LYS A 138 -14.55 3.75 -0.53
CA LYS A 138 -15.62 3.05 -1.23
C LYS A 138 -16.86 3.92 -1.45
N TYR A 139 -17.24 4.73 -0.45
CA TYR A 139 -18.39 5.63 -0.56
C TYR A 139 -18.26 6.56 -1.77
N TYR A 140 -17.10 7.19 -1.93
CA TYR A 140 -16.87 8.13 -3.03
C TYR A 140 -16.59 7.42 -4.36
N ASP A 141 -16.02 6.22 -4.32
CA ASP A 141 -15.86 5.38 -5.51
C ASP A 141 -17.23 4.94 -6.08
N ASP A 142 -18.19 4.61 -5.21
CA ASP A 142 -19.55 4.26 -5.62
C ASP A 142 -20.31 5.46 -6.24
N LEU A 143 -19.94 6.70 -5.88
CA LEU A 143 -20.51 7.93 -6.46
C LEU A 143 -19.90 8.28 -7.82
N ASP A 144 -18.57 8.21 -7.93
CA ASP A 144 -17.84 8.73 -9.09
C ASP A 144 -17.45 7.63 -10.10
N GLY A 145 -17.53 6.35 -9.71
CA GLY A 145 -17.23 5.21 -10.57
C GLY A 145 -15.75 5.10 -10.98
N TYR A 146 -14.83 5.62 -10.16
CA TYR A 146 -13.42 5.70 -10.52
C TYR A 146 -12.77 4.32 -10.67
N SER A 147 -13.08 3.36 -9.79
CA SER A 147 -12.63 1.97 -9.91
C SER A 147 -13.06 1.32 -11.21
N PHE A 148 -14.28 1.60 -11.68
CA PHE A 148 -14.77 1.13 -12.97
C PHE A 148 -13.94 1.70 -14.12
N ALA A 149 -13.60 2.99 -14.07
CA ALA A 149 -12.79 3.66 -15.08
C ALA A 149 -11.35 3.13 -15.17
N ILE A 150 -10.76 2.69 -14.05
CA ILE A 150 -9.36 2.24 -14.00
C ILE A 150 -9.20 0.71 -14.07
N LYS A 151 -10.29 -0.06 -13.92
CA LYS A 151 -10.27 -1.53 -13.83
C LYS A 151 -9.56 -2.21 -15.00
N SER A 152 -9.78 -1.74 -16.22
CA SER A 152 -9.14 -2.30 -17.42
C SER A 152 -7.64 -2.03 -17.51
N HIS A 153 -7.13 -1.06 -16.75
CA HIS A 153 -5.73 -0.64 -16.80
C HIS A 153 -4.87 -1.32 -15.73
N ILE A 154 -5.48 -1.74 -14.62
CA ILE A 154 -4.77 -2.35 -13.50
C ILE A 154 -4.75 -3.88 -13.67
N ARG A 155 -3.59 -4.43 -14.06
CA ARG A 155 -3.42 -5.87 -14.36
C ARG A 155 -3.53 -6.81 -13.15
N ASN A 156 -3.51 -6.29 -11.92
CA ASN A 156 -3.64 -7.08 -10.68
C ASN A 156 -4.78 -6.52 -9.82
N SER A 157 -5.83 -7.32 -9.65
CA SER A 157 -7.02 -7.11 -8.80
C SER A 157 -7.12 -5.76 -8.06
N ILE A 158 -8.09 -4.92 -8.43
CA ILE A 158 -8.65 -3.92 -7.51
C ILE A 158 -9.22 -4.72 -6.33
N ARG A 159 -8.49 -4.82 -5.23
CA ARG A 159 -9.05 -5.31 -3.97
C ARG A 159 -9.81 -4.15 -3.35
N SER A 160 -11.10 -4.07 -3.70
CA SER A 160 -12.03 -3.27 -2.90
C SER A 160 -12.04 -3.85 -1.47
N PRO A 161 -12.07 -3.02 -0.42
CA PRO A 161 -12.30 -3.44 0.96
C PRO A 161 -13.68 -4.09 1.17
N THR A 162 -13.99 -5.22 0.52
CA THR A 162 -15.31 -5.84 0.66
C THR A 162 -15.51 -6.51 2.03
N TYR A 163 -14.47 -6.58 2.87
CA TYR A 163 -14.59 -7.09 4.24
C TYR A 163 -13.64 -6.32 5.17
N MET A 164 -14.06 -5.14 5.63
CA MET A 164 -13.44 -4.44 6.76
C MET A 164 -14.54 -3.86 7.66
N LEU A 165 -15.13 -4.74 8.47
CA LEU A 165 -15.66 -4.43 9.80
C LEU A 165 -14.64 -4.96 10.82
#